data_AF-A0A955AAY1-F1
#
_entry.id   AF-A0A955AAY1-F1
#
_cell.length_a   1.000
_cell.length_b   1.000
_cell.length_c   1.000
_cell.angle_alpha   90.00
_cell.angle_beta   90.00
_cell.angle_gamma   90.00
#
_symmetry.space_group_name_H-M   'P 1'
#
loop_
_entity.id
_entity.type
_entity.pdbx_description
1 polymer ?
#
loop_
_entity_poly.entity_id
_entity_poly.type
_entity_poly.pdbx_seq_one_letter_code
_entity_poly.pdbx_strand_id
1 'polypeptide(L)' 'MARFKALIKETWWLWVLFAAFGAGMSFLHPVFLLMFPISIFTFFWFAYIRYDEDGDFKGS' A
#
# COMPACT_ATOMS: atom_id res chain seq x y z
N MET A 1 -9.83 12.30 3.06
CA MET A 1 -9.70 10.81 3.14
C MET A 1 -10.02 10.10 1.82
N ALA A 2 -10.58 10.78 0.82
CA ALA A 2 -10.96 10.16 -0.45
C ALA A 2 -9.77 9.55 -1.22
N ARG A 3 -8.59 10.20 -1.19
CA ARG A 3 -7.29 9.70 -1.70
C ARG A 3 -7.00 8.23 -1.35
N PHE A 4 -6.99 7.93 -0.06
CA PHE A 4 -6.67 6.59 0.44
C PHE A 4 -7.74 5.57 0.05
N LYS A 5 -9.01 6.01 0.02
CA LYS A 5 -10.14 5.16 -0.36
C LYS A 5 -10.12 4.83 -1.86
N ALA A 6 -9.75 5.78 -2.71
CA ALA A 6 -9.56 5.56 -4.15
C ALA A 6 -8.41 4.58 -4.41
N LEU A 7 -7.24 4.84 -3.82
CA LEU A 7 -6.08 3.96 -3.95
C LEU A 7 -6.38 2.53 -3.47
N ILE A 8 -6.93 2.37 -2.26
CA ILE A 8 -7.18 1.02 -1.70
C ILE A 8 -8.23 0.27 -2.52
N LYS A 9 -9.26 0.95 -3.05
CA LYS A 9 -10.30 0.30 -3.87
C LYS A 9 -9.70 -0.37 -5.12
N GLU A 10 -8.69 0.23 -5.73
CA GLU A 10 -8.05 -0.30 -6.93
C GLU A 10 -6.90 -1.28 -6.61
N THR A 11 -6.21 -1.08 -5.48
CA THR A 11 -4.97 -1.79 -5.16
C THR A 11 -5.05 -2.71 -3.94
N TRP A 12 -6.22 -2.96 -3.35
CA TRP A 12 -6.40 -3.80 -2.15
C TRP A 12 -5.71 -5.17 -2.27
N TRP A 13 -5.79 -5.81 -3.44
CA TRP A 13 -5.20 -7.12 -3.71
C TRP A 13 -3.66 -7.10 -3.60
N LEU A 14 -3.03 -5.98 -3.97
CA LEU A 14 -1.59 -5.78 -3.90
C LEU A 14 -1.12 -5.74 -2.44
N TRP A 15 -1.87 -5.06 -1.57
CA TRP A 15 -1.56 -4.97 -0.14
C TRP A 15 -1.78 -6.30 0.57
N VAL A 16 -2.82 -7.06 0.18
CA VAL A 16 -3.02 -8.43 0.65
C VAL A 16 -1.87 -9.33 0.22
N LEU A 17 -1.43 -9.23 -1.05
CA LEU A 17 -0.29 -9.99 -1.56
C LEU A 17 1.00 -9.67 -0.78
N PHE A 18 1.28 -8.39 -0.53
CA PHE A 18 2.42 -7.99 0.31
C PHE A 18 2.27 -8.49 1.74
N ALA A 19 1.11 -8.36 2.38
CA ALA A 19 0.93 -8.86 3.73
C ALA A 19 1.14 -10.38 3.82
N ALA A 20 0.57 -11.14 2.87
CA ALA A 20 0.69 -12.59 2.80
C ALA A 20 2.15 -13.02 2.53
N PHE A 21 2.82 -12.35 1.59
CA PHE A 21 4.22 -12.64 1.26
C PHE A 21 5.16 -12.29 2.42
N GLY A 22 4.97 -11.14 3.06
CA GLY A 22 5.77 -10.72 4.22
C GLY A 22 5.61 -11.69 5.39
N ALA A 23 4.37 -12.12 5.67
CA ALA A 23 4.11 -13.14 6.68
C ALA A 23 4.73 -14.49 6.30
N GLY A 24 4.55 -14.96 5.06
CA GLY A 24 5.12 -16.22 4.58
C GLY A 24 6.65 -16.26 4.62
N MET A 25 7.31 -15.17 4.22
CA MET A 25 8.77 -15.09 4.23
C MET A 25 9.33 -14.90 5.64
N SER A 26 8.54 -14.40 6.59
CA SER A 26 8.98 -14.26 7.99
C SER A 26 9.34 -15.58 8.65
N PHE A 27 8.79 -16.71 8.17
CA PHE A 27 9.19 -18.06 8.58
C PHE A 27 10.62 -18.43 8.17
N LEU A 28 11.17 -17.81 7.12
CA LEU A 28 12.55 -18.00 6.69
C LEU A 28 13.50 -17.08 7.45
N HIS A 29 13.13 -15.80 7.61
CA HIS A 29 13.92 -14.84 8.37
C HIS A 29 13.06 -13.66 8.87
N PRO A 30 13.21 -13.22 10.13
CA PRO A 30 12.37 -12.15 10.69
C PRO A 30 12.53 -10.78 10.01
N VAL A 31 13.61 -10.56 9.23
CA VAL A 31 13.81 -9.33 8.45
C VAL A 31 12.64 -9.03 7.50
N PHE A 32 11.93 -10.05 7.01
CA PHE A 32 10.80 -9.86 6.12
C PHE A 32 9.60 -9.18 6.79
N LEU A 33 9.57 -9.09 8.12
CA LEU A 33 8.60 -8.28 8.85
C LEU A 33 8.76 -6.77 8.59
N LEU A 34 9.94 -6.32 8.14
CA LEU A 34 10.14 -4.93 7.71
C LEU A 34 9.31 -4.56 6.48
N MET A 35 8.79 -5.55 5.75
CA MET A 35 7.93 -5.28 4.60
C MET A 35 6.62 -4.59 5.00
N PHE A 36 6.08 -4.88 6.19
CA PHE A 36 4.86 -4.22 6.67
C PHE A 36 4.98 -2.69 6.80
N PRO A 37 5.94 -2.13 7.56
CA PRO A 37 6.11 -0.68 7.64
C PRO A 37 6.50 -0.05 6.31
N ILE A 38 7.30 -0.73 5.47
CA ILE A 38 7.64 -0.25 4.12
C ILE A 38 6.39 -0.14 3.25
N SER A 39 5.52 -1.16 3.24
CA SER A 39 4.27 -1.15 2.50
C SER A 39 3.33 -0.05 2.98
N ILE A 40 3.22 0.18 4.29
CA ILE A 40 2.41 1.27 4.86
C ILE A 40 2.92 2.63 4.37
N PHE A 41 4.23 2.89 4.47
CA PHE A 41 4.81 4.15 4.00
C PHE A 41 4.58 4.35 2.49
N THR A 42 4.77 3.29 1.71
CA THR A 42 4.58 3.27 0.26
C THR A 42 3.13 3.56 -0.11
N PHE A 43 2.16 2.98 0.62
CA PHE A 43 0.74 3.25 0.43
C PHE A 43 0.42 4.74 0.58
N PHE A 44 0.88 5.36 1.67
CA PHE A 44 0.65 6.79 1.89
C PHE A 44 1.30 7.63 0.81
N TRP A 45 2.57 7.37 0.48
CA TRP A 45 3.30 8.08 -0.57
C TRP A 45 2.57 8.04 -1.93
N PHE A 46 2.13 6.85 -2.36
CA PHE A 46 1.37 6.71 -3.60
C PHE A 46 0.03 7.43 -3.54
N ALA A 47 -0.68 7.38 -2.42
CA ALA A 47 -1.95 8.08 -2.29
C ALA A 47 -1.80 9.61 -2.42
N TYR A 48 -0.73 10.20 -1.89
CA TYR A 48 -0.46 11.63 -1.99
C TYR A 48 -0.01 12.08 -3.38
N ILE A 49 0.81 11.26 -4.04
CA ILE A 49 1.32 11.58 -5.38
C ILE A 49 0.24 11.40 -6.44
N ARG A 50 -0.56 10.34 -6.34
CA ARG A 50 -1.42 9.90 -7.43
C ARG A 50 -2.82 10.51 -7.42
N TYR A 51 -3.34 10.87 -6.24
CA TYR A 51 -4.71 11.37 -6.10
C TYR A 51 -4.77 12.76 -5.48
N ASP A 52 -5.73 13.57 -5.89
CA ASP A 52 -6.06 14.86 -5.28
C ASP A 52 -7.00 14.72 -4.06
N GLU A 53 -7.28 15.79 -3.31
CA GLU A 53 -8.00 15.77 -2.03
C GLU A 53 -9.37 15.11 -2.14
N ASP A 54 -10.00 15.26 -3.31
CA ASP A 54 -11.28 14.68 -3.69
C ASP A 54 -11.20 13.19 -4.09
N GLY A 55 -9.99 12.65 -4.23
CA GLY A 55 -9.75 11.25 -4.60
C GLY A 55 -9.68 10.99 -6.10
N ASP A 56 -9.66 12.05 -6.92
CA ASP A 56 -9.46 11.95 -8.37
C ASP A 56 -7.98 11.82 -8.74
N PHE A 57 -7.71 11.22 -9.89
CA PHE A 57 -6.35 11.00 -10.38
C PHE A 57 -5.72 12.32 -10.80
N LYS A 58 -4.53 12.63 -10.27
CA LYS A 58 -3.78 13.82 -10.69
C LYS A 58 -3.30 13.64 -12.13
N GLY A 59 -3.77 14.50 -13.04
CA GLY A 59 -3.38 14.51 -14.44
C GLY A 59 -4.41 13.92 -15.42
N SER A 60 -5.66 13.75 -14.99
CA SER A 60 -6.81 13.55 -15.89
C SER A 60 -7.35 14.87 -16.41
#